data_AF-A0A2N2N7Y0-F1
#
_entry.id   AF-A0A2N2N7Y0-F1
#
_cell.length_a   1.000
_cell.length_b   1.000
_cell.length_c   1.000
_cell.angle_alpha   90.00
_cell.angle_beta   90.00
_cell.angle_gamma   90.00
#
_symmetry.space_group_name_H-M   'P 1'
#
loop_
_entity.id
_entity.type
_entity.pdbx_description
1 polymer ?
#
loop_
_entity_poly.entity_id
_entity_poly.type
_entity_poly.pdbx_seq_one_letter_code
_entity_poly.pdbx_strand_id
1 'polypeptide(L)'
;MLIINKKYSNLLKGYQRALELDHQLETKWETKYKPKLLGKLQIAEAEKMKEYQNKLDTWQESEKLSIAQWEESERKKLDEWENNEIVRQSIYAAENVKKRTISQQCLEQQKHDKSTWMIAWITSAIMCFGLFLFGLIVKVGVLLGILGFFSTIGLCIFSIVSFIIFIVKSSAGGNPLPRYIPAPKPISAMRISQNKPILPAKSENLIDKYSYPSVISRWQEEIQYKDEGNEYFRNLVQEKPDTVNGTPGEITLLQNIASIGSINSVKLEDNGIYILGLKIGEKADIDGTLICVKGLWILESKYLAGKVLYSFGKWKHLVYVKNYAHRELEGWQEKVYDRPMELDKQWIHEKECVEKLLSKKVKEYPWLYKAINGGLIFTNPNTELNISNCPVFYTQDWFINEHIDQELDNQELTFERRLEIADLLLAGNRKYEKEEVSAVKLADDIYEGIIEYLETQINHPTVY
;
A
#
# COMPACT_ATOMS: atom_id res chain seq x y z
N MET A 1 -13.14 -1.76 27.33
CA MET A 1 -12.98 -2.46 28.63
C MET A 1 -11.53 -2.40 29.06
N LEU A 2 -11.26 -2.21 30.35
CA LEU A 2 -9.91 -2.25 30.94
C LEU A 2 -9.72 -3.55 31.72
N ILE A 3 -8.81 -4.41 31.27
CA ILE A 3 -8.51 -5.68 31.97
C ILE A 3 -7.31 -5.43 32.89
N ILE A 4 -7.57 -5.06 34.13
CA ILE A 4 -6.56 -4.54 35.04
C ILE A 4 -5.59 -5.64 35.48
N ASN A 5 -4.30 -5.34 35.37
CA ASN A 5 -3.26 -6.16 35.98
C ASN A 5 -3.23 -5.91 37.49
N LYS A 6 -3.47 -6.98 38.26
CA LYS A 6 -3.63 -6.93 39.73
C LYS A 6 -2.43 -6.34 40.48
N LYS A 7 -1.25 -6.30 39.85
CA LYS A 7 -0.05 -5.69 40.45
C LYS A 7 -0.19 -4.18 40.68
N TYR A 8 -1.09 -3.49 39.98
CA TYR A 8 -1.22 -2.05 40.10
C TYR A 8 -2.08 -1.61 41.30
N SER A 9 -1.73 -0.46 41.87
CA SER A 9 -2.48 0.16 42.97
C SER A 9 -2.71 1.64 42.77
N ASN A 10 -3.63 2.21 43.56
CA ASN A 10 -3.96 3.63 43.50
C ASN A 10 -4.43 4.02 42.09
N LEU A 11 -5.22 3.16 41.44
CA LEU A 11 -5.74 3.33 40.10
C LEU A 11 -6.45 4.66 39.92
N LEU A 12 -7.33 5.06 40.85
CA LEU A 12 -8.03 6.35 40.76
C LEU A 12 -7.05 7.53 40.79
N LYS A 13 -6.10 7.53 41.74
CA LYS A 13 -5.11 8.59 41.85
C LYS A 13 -4.15 8.59 40.67
N GLY A 14 -3.81 7.41 40.14
CA GLY A 14 -2.99 7.24 38.95
C GLY A 14 -3.68 7.83 37.72
N TYR A 15 -4.97 7.56 37.54
CA TYR A 15 -5.79 8.16 36.49
C TYR A 15 -5.82 9.70 36.59
N GLN A 16 -6.11 10.24 37.78
CA GLN A 16 -6.12 11.67 38.02
C GLN A 16 -4.75 12.32 37.74
N ARG A 17 -3.67 11.65 38.16
CA ARG A 17 -2.30 12.10 37.91
C ARG A 17 -1.95 12.05 36.43
N ALA A 18 -2.35 10.99 35.72
CA ALA A 18 -2.13 10.87 34.28
C ALA A 18 -2.85 11.98 33.51
N LEU A 19 -4.11 12.30 33.86
CA LEU A 19 -4.84 13.43 33.28
C LEU A 19 -4.15 14.78 33.52
N GLU A 20 -3.71 15.02 34.77
CA GLU A 20 -2.97 16.24 35.13
C GLU A 20 -1.68 16.37 34.30
N LEU A 21 -0.91 15.29 34.21
CA LEU A 21 0.35 15.25 33.46
C LEU A 21 0.15 15.37 31.95
N ASP A 22 -0.94 14.81 31.41
CA ASP A 22 -1.27 14.94 29.98
C ASP A 22 -1.58 16.40 29.62
N HIS A 23 -2.36 17.08 30.46
CA HIS A 23 -2.64 18.51 30.28
C HIS A 23 -1.37 19.38 30.44
N GLN A 24 -0.50 19.04 31.40
CA GLN A 24 0.80 19.70 31.54
C GLN A 24 1.69 19.45 30.32
N LEU A 25 1.65 18.25 29.74
CA LEU A 25 2.42 17.89 28.55
C LEU A 25 1.93 18.65 27.33
N GLU A 26 0.61 18.72 27.11
CA GLU A 26 -0.01 19.50 26.04
C GLU A 26 0.42 20.98 26.11
N THR A 27 0.35 21.56 27.30
CA THR A 27 0.77 22.94 27.51
C THR A 27 2.26 23.12 27.21
N LYS A 28 3.13 22.22 27.71
CA LYS A 28 4.57 22.28 27.43
C LYS A 28 4.88 22.00 25.95
N TRP A 29 4.11 21.17 25.27
CA TRP A 29 4.28 20.87 23.85
C TRP A 29 4.14 22.15 23.04
N GLU A 30 3.01 22.86 23.19
CA GLU A 30 2.75 24.09 22.44
C GLU A 30 3.67 25.25 22.85
N THR A 31 4.02 25.36 24.15
CA THR A 31 4.79 26.53 24.65
C THR A 31 6.31 26.34 24.64
N LYS A 32 6.82 25.12 24.77
CA LYS A 32 8.27 24.82 24.93
C LYS A 32 8.81 23.94 23.81
N TYR A 33 8.20 22.78 23.55
CA TYR A 33 8.83 21.76 22.70
C TYR A 33 8.64 22.04 21.21
N LYS A 34 7.40 22.32 20.77
CA LYS A 34 7.07 22.61 19.37
C LYS A 34 7.81 23.83 18.83
N PRO A 35 7.92 24.98 19.54
CA PRO A 35 8.71 26.12 19.07
C PRO A 35 10.21 25.81 18.95
N LYS A 36 10.78 25.05 19.90
CA LYS A 36 12.19 24.64 19.86
C LYS A 36 12.48 23.72 18.68
N LEU A 37 11.60 22.73 18.46
CA LEU A 37 11.71 21.80 17.35
C LEU A 37 11.58 22.54 16.01
N LEU A 38 10.60 23.43 15.89
CA LEU A 38 10.43 24.26 14.69
C LEU A 38 11.67 25.10 14.39
N GLY A 39 12.26 25.74 15.40
CA GLY A 39 13.50 26.50 15.23
C GLY A 39 14.67 25.65 14.73
N LYS A 40 14.80 24.40 15.23
CA LYS A 40 15.82 23.45 14.74
C LYS A 40 15.55 23.00 13.31
N LEU A 41 14.28 22.71 12.98
CA LEU A 41 13.87 22.33 11.63
C LEU A 41 14.08 23.48 10.63
N GLN A 42 13.84 24.74 11.00
CA GLN A 42 14.10 25.90 10.16
C GLN A 42 15.59 26.10 9.86
N ILE A 43 16.48 25.85 10.83
CA ILE A 43 17.93 25.88 10.61
C ILE A 43 18.33 24.80 9.60
N ALA A 44 17.86 23.56 9.79
CA ALA A 44 18.15 22.46 8.88
C ALA A 44 17.52 22.67 7.49
N GLU A 45 16.34 23.28 7.41
CA GLU A 45 15.71 23.69 6.15
C GLU A 45 16.58 24.70 5.42
N ALA A 46 17.09 25.73 6.10
CA ALA A 46 17.96 26.73 5.49
C ALA A 46 19.26 26.10 4.95
N GLU A 47 19.85 25.16 5.67
CA GLU A 47 21.02 24.40 5.22
C GLU A 47 20.71 23.54 3.99
N LYS A 48 19.63 22.76 4.02
CA LYS A 48 19.17 21.95 2.87
C LYS A 48 18.80 22.82 1.67
N MET A 49 18.22 24.01 1.88
CA MET A 49 17.89 24.96 0.82
C MET A 49 19.15 25.55 0.18
N LYS A 50 20.19 25.83 0.97
CA LYS A 50 21.50 26.24 0.45
C LYS A 50 22.14 25.14 -0.39
N GLU A 51 22.10 23.89 0.09
CA GLU A 51 22.58 22.74 -0.68
C GLU A 51 21.78 22.55 -1.97
N TYR A 52 20.45 22.67 -1.90
CA TYR A 52 19.56 22.63 -3.05
C TYR A 52 19.91 23.69 -4.08
N GLN A 53 20.14 24.93 -3.67
CA GLN A 53 20.50 26.02 -4.58
C GLN A 53 21.83 25.73 -5.29
N ASN A 54 22.85 25.29 -4.54
CA ASN A 54 24.14 24.90 -5.14
C ASN A 54 23.98 23.76 -6.16
N LYS A 55 23.16 22.74 -5.85
CA LYS A 55 22.86 21.64 -6.78
C LYS A 55 22.07 22.12 -7.99
N LEU A 56 21.11 23.04 -7.79
CA LEU A 56 20.30 23.61 -8.86
C LEU A 56 21.16 24.43 -9.82
N ASP A 57 22.05 25.28 -9.31
CA ASP A 57 22.97 26.08 -10.12
C ASP A 57 23.92 25.17 -10.92
N THR A 58 24.49 24.15 -10.26
CA THR A 58 25.35 23.15 -10.93
C THR A 58 24.60 22.40 -12.03
N TRP A 59 23.36 21.99 -11.76
CA TRP A 59 22.50 21.34 -12.74
C TRP A 59 22.12 22.28 -13.89
N GLN A 60 21.85 23.56 -13.62
CA GLN A 60 21.54 24.54 -14.68
C GLN A 60 22.74 24.75 -15.61
N GLU A 61 23.95 24.83 -15.08
CA GLU A 61 25.16 24.95 -15.90
C GLU A 61 25.47 23.67 -16.68
N SER A 62 25.33 22.49 -16.07
CA SER A 62 25.51 21.21 -16.78
C SER A 62 24.45 21.02 -17.88
N GLU A 63 23.22 21.45 -17.63
CA GLU A 63 22.13 21.38 -18.59
C GLU A 63 22.35 22.33 -19.76
N LYS A 64 22.79 23.57 -19.52
CA LYS A 64 23.18 24.52 -20.59
C LYS A 64 24.30 23.96 -21.45
N LEU A 65 25.35 23.40 -20.84
CA LEU A 65 26.47 22.79 -21.56
C LEU A 65 25.99 21.60 -22.40
N SER A 66 25.13 20.75 -21.82
CA SER A 66 24.54 19.60 -22.51
C SER A 66 23.70 20.01 -23.71
N ILE A 67 22.90 21.08 -23.60
CA ILE A 67 22.13 21.65 -24.72
C ILE A 67 23.09 22.11 -25.81
N ALA A 68 24.11 22.92 -25.47
CA ALA A 68 25.05 23.44 -26.45
C ALA A 68 25.82 22.32 -27.19
N GLN A 69 26.27 21.29 -26.46
CA GLN A 69 26.95 20.13 -27.06
C GLN A 69 26.02 19.32 -27.97
N TRP A 70 24.76 19.14 -27.56
CA TRP A 70 23.76 18.47 -28.39
C TRP A 70 23.46 19.27 -29.66
N GLU A 71 23.24 20.58 -29.55
CA GLU A 71 23.00 21.46 -30.70
C GLU A 71 24.21 21.49 -31.66
N GLU A 72 25.43 21.54 -31.14
CA GLU A 72 26.65 21.47 -31.96
C GLU A 72 26.77 20.12 -32.67
N SER A 73 26.47 19.02 -31.99
CA SER A 73 26.48 17.68 -32.59
C SER A 73 25.44 17.54 -33.70
N GLU A 74 24.21 18.03 -33.47
CA GLU A 74 23.14 18.01 -34.46
C GLU A 74 23.44 18.91 -35.66
N ARG A 75 24.05 20.09 -35.41
CA ARG A 75 24.53 20.96 -36.49
C ARG A 75 25.63 20.30 -37.31
N LYS A 76 26.63 19.68 -36.68
CA LYS A 76 27.69 18.95 -37.40
C LYS A 76 27.13 17.84 -38.29
N LYS A 77 26.19 17.03 -37.78
CA LYS A 77 25.53 15.98 -38.59
C LYS A 77 24.78 16.57 -39.78
N LEU A 78 24.13 17.72 -39.58
CA LEU A 78 23.40 18.41 -40.64
C LEU A 78 24.36 18.97 -41.70
N ASP A 79 25.42 19.66 -41.28
CA ASP A 79 26.43 20.25 -42.16
C ASP A 79 27.17 19.15 -42.95
N GLU A 80 27.52 18.03 -42.30
CA GLU A 80 28.10 16.86 -42.96
C GLU A 80 27.14 16.28 -43.99
N TRP A 81 25.85 16.18 -43.68
CA TRP A 81 24.85 15.72 -44.63
C TRP A 81 24.70 16.69 -45.81
N GLU A 82 24.65 18.00 -45.58
CA GLU A 82 24.53 19.02 -46.63
C GLU A 82 25.75 19.04 -47.55
N ASN A 83 26.96 18.98 -46.99
CA ASN A 83 28.20 18.90 -47.76
C ASN A 83 28.24 17.63 -48.64
N ASN A 84 27.89 16.48 -48.06
CA ASN A 84 27.81 15.22 -48.81
C ASN A 84 26.73 15.27 -49.90
N GLU A 85 25.62 15.98 -49.66
CA GLU A 85 24.55 16.16 -50.62
C GLU A 85 24.96 17.06 -51.78
N ILE A 86 25.69 18.15 -51.52
CA ILE A 86 26.30 19.00 -52.56
C ILE A 86 27.25 18.17 -53.43
N VAL A 87 28.10 17.35 -52.80
CA VAL A 87 29.03 16.45 -53.53
C VAL A 87 28.24 15.48 -54.42
N ARG A 88 27.22 14.80 -53.88
CA ARG A 88 26.36 13.89 -54.66
C ARG A 88 25.66 14.57 -55.83
N GLN A 89 25.12 15.78 -55.62
CA GLN A 89 24.49 16.57 -56.67
C GLN A 89 25.50 16.96 -57.76
N SER A 90 26.72 17.36 -57.39
CA SER A 90 27.76 17.73 -58.34
C SER A 90 28.23 16.55 -59.20
N ILE A 91 28.41 15.36 -58.59
CA ILE A 91 28.74 14.12 -59.28
C ILE A 91 27.62 13.75 -60.25
N TYR A 92 26.36 13.77 -59.79
CA TYR A 92 25.20 13.48 -60.63
C TYR A 92 25.06 14.49 -61.78
N ALA A 93 25.29 15.78 -61.53
CA ALA A 93 25.26 16.82 -62.56
C ALA A 93 26.37 16.61 -63.61
N ALA A 94 27.60 16.29 -63.19
CA ALA A 94 28.72 15.99 -64.07
C ALA A 94 28.46 14.73 -64.92
N GLU A 95 27.93 13.67 -64.31
CA GLU A 95 27.49 12.47 -65.04
C GLU A 95 26.38 12.78 -66.05
N ASN A 96 25.40 13.61 -65.66
CA ASN A 96 24.32 14.01 -66.55
C ASN A 96 24.81 14.87 -67.71
N VAL A 97 25.75 15.78 -67.49
CA VAL A 97 26.40 16.55 -68.56
C VAL A 97 27.12 15.59 -69.49
N LYS A 98 27.92 14.64 -68.98
CA LYS A 98 28.59 13.62 -69.80
C LYS A 98 27.61 12.78 -70.60
N LYS A 99 26.52 12.30 -69.98
CA LYS A 99 25.46 11.52 -70.64
C LYS A 99 24.70 12.36 -71.67
N ARG A 100 24.46 13.65 -71.41
CA ARG A 100 23.89 14.59 -72.39
C ARG A 100 24.83 14.84 -73.55
N THR A 101 26.13 15.06 -73.32
CA THR A 101 27.11 15.26 -74.40
C THR A 101 27.22 14.01 -75.27
N ILE A 102 27.28 12.81 -74.68
CA ILE A 102 27.27 11.54 -75.43
C ILE A 102 25.96 11.39 -76.21
N SER A 103 24.82 11.66 -75.57
CA SER A 103 23.52 11.60 -76.25
C SER A 103 23.40 12.65 -77.35
N GLN A 104 23.98 13.83 -77.19
CA GLN A 104 23.95 14.93 -78.15
C GLN A 104 24.91 14.67 -79.32
N GLN A 105 26.10 14.12 -79.08
CA GLN A 105 27.00 13.60 -80.12
C GLN A 105 26.34 12.47 -80.91
N CYS A 106 25.66 11.54 -80.22
CA CYS A 106 24.92 10.48 -80.88
C CYS A 106 23.76 11.04 -81.73
N LEU A 107 23.03 12.05 -81.22
CA LEU A 107 21.99 12.77 -81.97
C LEU A 107 22.55 13.57 -83.17
N GLU A 108 23.69 14.23 -83.02
CA GLU A 108 24.35 14.95 -84.11
C GLU A 108 24.88 14.01 -85.17
N GLN A 109 25.46 12.87 -84.78
CA GLN A 109 25.90 11.84 -85.70
C GLN A 109 24.70 11.17 -86.39
N GLN A 110 23.60 10.95 -85.67
CA GLN A 110 22.34 10.49 -86.26
C GLN A 110 21.76 11.52 -87.23
N LYS A 111 21.83 12.82 -86.93
CA LYS A 111 21.43 13.92 -87.84
C LYS A 111 22.33 14.00 -89.07
N HIS A 112 23.64 13.88 -88.90
CA HIS A 112 24.61 13.90 -90.00
C HIS A 112 24.40 12.69 -90.90
N ASP A 113 24.32 11.49 -90.33
CA ASP A 113 24.00 10.27 -91.06
C ASP A 113 22.66 10.41 -91.80
N LYS A 114 21.62 10.89 -91.12
CA LYS A 114 20.32 11.16 -91.74
C LYS A 114 20.45 12.13 -92.92
N SER A 115 21.19 13.22 -92.74
CA SER A 115 21.42 14.22 -93.80
C SER A 115 22.23 13.64 -94.96
N THR A 116 23.26 12.85 -94.70
CA THR A 116 24.09 12.23 -95.73
C THR A 116 23.29 11.22 -96.55
N TRP A 117 22.48 10.38 -95.91
CA TRP A 117 21.60 9.45 -96.61
C TRP A 117 20.48 10.16 -97.37
N MET A 118 19.95 11.27 -96.82
CA MET A 118 19.00 12.14 -97.52
C MET A 118 19.63 12.80 -98.76
N ILE A 119 20.83 13.35 -98.65
CA ILE A 119 21.56 13.98 -99.77
C ILE A 119 21.92 12.92 -100.82
N ALA A 120 22.39 11.74 -100.43
CA ALA A 120 22.70 10.64 -101.33
C ALA A 120 21.46 10.18 -102.10
N TRP A 121 20.31 10.11 -101.41
CA TRP A 121 19.02 9.83 -102.05
C TRP A 121 18.61 10.92 -103.06
N ILE A 122 18.66 12.20 -102.67
CA ILE A 122 18.28 13.33 -103.53
C ILE A 122 19.21 13.45 -104.75
N THR A 123 20.53 13.38 -104.54
CA THR A 123 21.50 13.54 -105.63
C THR A 123 21.47 12.38 -106.61
N SER A 124 21.31 11.14 -106.13
CA SER A 124 21.11 9.98 -107.01
C SER A 124 19.80 10.08 -107.80
N ALA A 125 18.72 10.55 -107.18
CA ALA A 125 17.44 10.78 -107.87
C ALA A 125 17.56 11.88 -108.94
N ILE A 126 18.20 13.01 -108.64
CA ILE A 126 18.42 14.11 -109.58
C ILE A 126 19.33 13.68 -110.73
N MET A 127 20.42 12.94 -110.46
CA MET A 127 21.29 12.42 -111.52
C MET A 127 20.59 11.39 -112.40
N CYS A 128 19.80 10.48 -111.81
CA CYS A 128 18.92 9.59 -112.55
C CYS A 128 18.03 10.37 -113.51
N PHE A 129 17.37 11.41 -113.00
CA PHE A 129 16.44 12.21 -113.77
C PHE A 129 17.15 13.04 -114.86
N GLY A 130 18.30 13.63 -114.54
CA GLY A 130 19.12 14.40 -115.48
C GLY A 130 19.67 13.55 -116.61
N LEU A 131 20.20 12.36 -116.32
CA LEU A 131 20.68 11.42 -117.34
C LEU A 131 19.53 10.88 -118.19
N PHE A 132 18.37 10.63 -117.59
CA PHE A 132 17.15 10.26 -118.31
C PHE A 132 16.71 11.37 -119.29
N LEU A 133 16.71 12.63 -118.85
CA LEU A 133 16.37 13.78 -119.69
C LEU A 133 17.42 14.04 -120.78
N PHE A 134 18.71 13.91 -120.46
CA PHE A 134 19.79 14.08 -121.45
C PHE A 134 19.72 13.02 -122.55
N GLY A 135 19.38 11.77 -122.17
CA GLY A 135 19.09 10.70 -123.13
C GLY A 135 17.89 10.99 -124.04
N LEU A 136 16.92 11.79 -123.60
CA LEU A 136 15.75 12.19 -124.42
C LEU A 136 16.04 13.34 -125.39
N ILE A 137 16.94 14.26 -125.03
CA ILE A 137 17.15 15.51 -125.77
C ILE A 137 18.23 15.38 -126.85
N VAL A 138 19.22 14.51 -126.64
CA VAL A 138 20.41 14.48 -127.49
C VAL A 138 20.31 13.38 -128.55
N LYS A 139 19.97 13.77 -129.79
CA LYS A 139 20.14 12.94 -131.01
C LYS A 139 21.64 12.76 -131.31
N VAL A 140 22.34 11.96 -130.51
CA VAL A 140 23.72 11.54 -130.77
C VAL A 140 23.76 10.02 -130.78
N GLY A 141 24.62 9.45 -131.64
CA GLY A 141 24.58 8.07 -132.11
C GLY A 141 24.38 6.96 -131.07
N VAL A 142 23.71 5.89 -131.52
CA VAL A 142 23.20 4.70 -130.79
C VAL A 142 24.09 4.15 -129.66
N LEU A 143 25.42 4.24 -129.78
CA LEU A 143 26.38 3.73 -128.78
C LEU A 143 26.40 4.54 -127.47
N LEU A 144 26.18 5.86 -127.53
CA LEU A 144 26.12 6.71 -126.33
C LEU A 144 24.80 6.53 -125.55
N GLY A 145 23.71 6.17 -126.23
CA GLY A 145 22.41 5.91 -125.59
C GLY A 145 22.37 4.65 -124.72
N ILE A 146 23.05 3.57 -125.13
CA ILE A 146 23.09 2.31 -124.37
C ILE A 146 23.91 2.46 -123.07
N LEU A 147 25.03 3.19 -123.13
CA LEU A 147 25.86 3.48 -121.94
C LEU A 147 25.11 4.39 -120.95
N GLY A 148 24.33 5.34 -121.46
CA GLY A 148 23.41 6.15 -120.64
C GLY A 148 22.38 5.30 -119.90
N PHE A 149 21.73 4.34 -120.58
CA PHE A 149 20.65 3.53 -120.00
C PHE A 149 21.07 2.67 -118.81
N PHE A 150 22.21 1.98 -118.90
CA PHE A 150 22.72 1.16 -117.77
C PHE A 150 23.15 2.02 -116.57
N SER A 151 23.69 3.22 -116.82
CA SER A 151 24.02 4.16 -115.74
C SER A 151 22.79 4.64 -114.97
N THR A 152 21.66 4.87 -115.66
CA THR A 152 20.39 5.25 -115.02
C THR A 152 19.79 4.17 -114.12
N ILE A 153 19.85 2.89 -114.51
CA ILE A 153 19.31 1.81 -113.69
C ILE A 153 20.11 1.64 -112.39
N GLY A 154 21.45 1.69 -112.48
CA GLY A 154 22.32 1.60 -111.31
C GLY A 154 22.05 2.72 -110.30
N LEU A 155 21.86 3.95 -110.79
CA LEU A 155 21.53 5.10 -109.94
C LEU A 155 20.12 4.98 -109.31
N CYS A 156 19.14 4.39 -110.00
CA CYS A 156 17.78 4.21 -109.46
C CYS A 156 17.77 3.25 -108.26
N ILE A 157 18.49 2.12 -108.37
CA ILE A 157 18.61 1.15 -107.27
C ILE A 157 19.28 1.81 -106.06
N PHE A 158 20.36 2.57 -106.30
CA PHE A 158 21.07 3.28 -105.24
C PHE A 158 20.16 4.31 -104.52
N SER A 159 19.27 4.99 -105.26
CA SER A 159 18.31 5.93 -104.69
C SER A 159 17.32 5.24 -103.74
N ILE A 160 16.73 4.12 -104.15
CA ILE A 160 15.76 3.37 -103.32
C ILE A 160 16.39 2.86 -102.02
N VAL A 161 17.59 2.28 -102.09
CA VAL A 161 18.30 1.79 -100.90
C VAL A 161 18.62 2.94 -99.94
N SER A 162 19.08 4.08 -100.47
CA SER A 162 19.38 5.28 -99.67
C SER A 162 18.13 5.80 -98.95
N PHE A 163 16.96 5.72 -99.58
CA PHE A 163 15.68 6.13 -98.98
C PHE A 163 15.24 5.24 -97.82
N ILE A 164 15.36 3.92 -97.94
CA ILE A 164 15.00 2.97 -96.88
C ILE A 164 15.86 3.20 -95.63
N ILE A 165 17.18 3.36 -95.83
CA ILE A 165 18.12 3.61 -94.72
C ILE A 165 17.81 4.95 -94.02
N PHE A 166 17.43 5.98 -94.78
CA PHE A 166 16.99 7.26 -94.23
C PHE A 166 15.77 7.12 -93.30
N ILE A 167 14.75 6.36 -93.69
CA ILE A 167 13.54 6.17 -92.88
C ILE A 167 13.87 5.44 -91.56
N VAL A 168 14.62 4.33 -91.61
CA VAL A 168 14.95 3.57 -90.39
C VAL A 168 15.76 4.42 -89.40
N LYS A 169 16.73 5.20 -89.89
CA LYS A 169 17.49 6.10 -89.01
C LYS A 169 16.67 7.25 -88.43
N SER A 170 15.50 7.55 -89.01
CA SER A 170 14.65 8.66 -88.57
C SER A 170 13.70 8.32 -87.40
N SER A 171 13.48 7.04 -87.08
CA SER A 171 12.50 6.61 -86.06
C SER A 171 13.08 6.23 -84.69
N ALA A 172 14.40 6.19 -84.52
CA ALA A 172 15.02 5.90 -83.22
C ALA A 172 15.00 7.14 -82.30
N GLY A 173 14.09 7.16 -81.31
CA GLY A 173 14.03 8.14 -80.23
C GLY A 173 14.81 7.68 -78.98
N GLY A 174 15.49 8.60 -78.30
CA GLY A 174 16.32 8.28 -77.12
C GLY A 174 15.51 8.15 -75.82
N ASN A 175 16.01 7.33 -74.88
CA ASN A 175 15.43 7.16 -73.54
C ASN A 175 15.68 8.40 -72.65
N PRO A 176 14.71 8.81 -71.80
CA PRO A 176 14.90 9.92 -70.86
C PRO A 176 15.87 9.56 -69.72
N LEU A 177 16.62 10.55 -69.26
CA LEU A 177 17.55 10.40 -68.12
C LEU A 177 16.78 10.27 -66.79
N PRO A 178 17.23 9.40 -65.86
CA PRO A 178 16.60 9.24 -64.55
C PRO A 178 16.74 10.51 -63.70
N ARG A 179 15.75 10.85 -62.86
CA ARG A 179 15.76 12.03 -61.95
C ARG A 179 16.62 11.78 -60.70
N TYR A 180 17.20 12.84 -60.16
CA TYR A 180 17.95 12.80 -58.89
C TYR A 180 17.01 12.59 -57.69
N ILE A 181 17.41 11.75 -56.74
CA ILE A 181 16.71 11.52 -55.47
C ILE A 181 17.71 11.80 -54.34
N PRO A 182 17.47 12.82 -53.48
CA PRO A 182 18.33 13.12 -52.35
C PRO A 182 18.39 11.97 -51.33
N ALA A 183 19.48 11.87 -50.58
CA ALA A 183 19.51 11.00 -49.41
C ALA A 183 18.55 11.52 -48.32
N PRO A 184 18.00 10.65 -47.43
CA PRO A 184 17.17 11.11 -46.34
C PRO A 184 17.97 12.03 -45.40
N LYS A 185 17.36 13.14 -45.00
CA LYS A 185 17.92 14.09 -44.03
C LYS A 185 18.00 13.42 -42.64
N PRO A 186 19.08 13.63 -41.85
CA PRO A 186 19.16 13.06 -40.50
C PRO A 186 17.99 13.52 -39.62
N ILE A 187 17.39 12.59 -38.88
CA ILE A 187 16.33 12.86 -37.91
C ILE A 187 16.99 13.27 -36.60
N SER A 188 16.50 14.35 -35.98
CA SER A 188 17.10 14.84 -34.75
C SER A 188 16.89 13.86 -33.59
N ALA A 189 17.96 13.57 -32.86
CA ALA A 189 17.91 12.64 -31.74
C ALA A 189 17.20 13.27 -30.54
N MET A 190 16.26 12.55 -29.92
CA MET A 190 15.59 13.02 -28.69
C MET A 190 16.61 13.19 -27.57
N ARG A 191 16.66 14.39 -26.97
CA ARG A 191 17.56 14.70 -25.86
C ARG A 191 17.02 14.11 -24.55
N ILE A 192 17.88 13.42 -23.80
CA ILE A 192 17.59 12.96 -22.44
C ILE A 192 18.10 14.04 -21.48
N SER A 193 17.19 14.71 -20.77
CA SER A 193 17.53 15.73 -19.76
C SER A 193 18.04 15.07 -18.48
N GLN A 194 18.96 15.74 -17.79
CA GLN A 194 19.39 15.31 -16.47
C GLN A 194 18.28 15.55 -15.43
N ASN A 195 18.15 14.66 -14.45
CA ASN A 195 17.14 14.82 -13.40
C ASN A 195 17.39 16.10 -12.59
N LYS A 196 16.38 16.98 -12.57
CA LYS A 196 16.42 18.21 -11.79
C LYS A 196 16.45 17.90 -10.29
N PRO A 197 17.25 18.61 -9.48
CA PRO A 197 17.22 18.49 -8.02
C PRO A 197 15.81 18.69 -7.45
N ILE A 198 15.47 17.92 -6.42
CA ILE A 198 14.17 17.98 -5.73
C ILE A 198 14.21 19.07 -4.66
N LEU A 199 13.16 19.89 -4.60
CA LEU A 199 13.02 20.94 -3.59
C LEU A 199 12.83 20.31 -2.20
N PRO A 200 13.61 20.72 -1.18
CA PRO A 200 13.43 20.25 0.20
C PRO A 200 12.03 20.55 0.76
N ALA A 201 11.57 19.72 1.70
CA ALA A 201 10.32 19.96 2.42
C ALA A 201 10.46 21.14 3.40
N LYS A 202 9.41 21.95 3.50
CA LYS A 202 9.35 23.06 4.47
C LYS A 202 9.21 22.56 5.90
N SER A 203 9.81 23.25 6.85
CA SER A 203 9.74 22.96 8.30
C SER A 203 8.31 22.87 8.83
N GLU A 204 7.40 23.72 8.33
CA GLU A 204 5.97 23.71 8.65
C GLU A 204 5.28 22.38 8.28
N ASN A 205 5.69 21.73 7.19
CA ASN A 205 5.13 20.43 6.81
C ASN A 205 5.76 19.27 7.59
N LEU A 206 6.93 19.50 8.19
CA LEU A 206 7.64 18.52 8.98
C LEU A 206 7.15 18.51 10.42
N ILE A 207 6.78 19.67 10.99
CA ILE A 207 6.33 19.76 12.39
C ILE A 207 5.04 18.98 12.62
N ASP A 208 4.13 18.93 11.64
CA ASP A 208 2.87 18.19 11.72
C ASP A 208 3.07 16.66 11.80
N LYS A 209 4.26 16.16 11.45
CA LYS A 209 4.62 14.75 11.61
C LYS A 209 5.03 14.41 13.03
N TYR A 210 5.28 15.41 13.87
CA TYR A 210 5.61 15.22 15.28
C TYR A 210 4.35 15.44 16.10
N SER A 211 3.89 14.38 16.76
CA SER A 211 2.90 14.45 17.83
C SER A 211 3.58 14.15 19.17
N TYR A 212 3.06 14.71 20.25
CA TYR A 212 3.43 14.22 21.58
C TYR A 212 2.56 12.99 21.91
N PRO A 213 3.15 11.91 22.45
CA PRO A 213 2.39 10.79 22.96
C PRO A 213 1.53 11.21 24.17
N SER A 214 0.29 10.74 24.26
CA SER A 214 -0.56 10.99 25.43
C SER A 214 -0.12 10.14 26.62
N VAL A 215 0.02 10.78 27.78
CA VAL A 215 0.32 10.15 29.07
C VAL A 215 -0.84 9.22 29.45
N ILE A 216 -2.09 9.68 29.33
CA ILE A 216 -3.25 8.90 29.75
C ILE A 216 -3.45 7.66 28.87
N SER A 217 -3.23 7.76 27.57
CA SER A 217 -3.31 6.61 26.67
C SER A 217 -2.25 5.54 27.01
N ARG A 218 -0.99 5.95 27.22
CA ARG A 218 0.06 5.01 27.62
C ARG A 218 -0.17 4.42 29.01
N TRP A 219 -0.66 5.22 29.95
CA TRP A 219 -1.00 4.76 31.28
C TRP A 219 -2.07 3.67 31.22
N GLN A 220 -3.11 3.89 30.41
CA GLN A 220 -4.16 2.92 30.17
C GLN A 220 -3.62 1.60 29.58
N GLU A 221 -2.71 1.66 28.62
CA GLU A 221 -2.09 0.46 28.02
C GLU A 221 -1.30 -0.33 29.06
N GLU A 222 -0.50 0.35 29.89
CA GLU A 222 0.43 -0.29 30.83
C GLU A 222 -0.26 -0.88 32.07
N ILE A 223 -1.37 -0.31 32.56
CA ILE A 223 -2.08 -0.85 33.73
C ILE A 223 -2.81 -2.17 33.46
N GLN A 224 -2.96 -2.55 32.19
CA GLN A 224 -3.72 -3.72 31.78
C GLN A 224 -2.84 -4.96 31.59
N TYR A 225 -3.45 -6.14 31.60
CA TYR A 225 -2.79 -7.33 31.07
C TYR A 225 -2.59 -7.19 29.55
N LYS A 226 -1.47 -7.73 29.04
CA LYS A 226 -1.20 -7.73 27.60
C LYS A 226 -2.07 -8.76 26.88
N ASP A 227 -2.14 -8.63 25.56
CA ASP A 227 -2.87 -9.53 24.66
C ASP A 227 -4.34 -9.73 25.09
N GLU A 228 -5.01 -8.65 25.52
CA GLU A 228 -6.41 -8.68 25.96
C GLU A 228 -6.67 -9.67 27.12
N GLY A 229 -5.71 -9.83 28.04
CA GLY A 229 -5.83 -10.73 29.18
C GLY A 229 -5.37 -12.16 28.91
N ASN A 230 -5.05 -12.54 27.66
CA ASN A 230 -4.55 -13.88 27.34
C ASN A 230 -3.23 -14.22 28.07
N GLU A 231 -2.42 -13.21 28.40
CA GLU A 231 -1.23 -13.37 29.24
C GLU A 231 -1.56 -14.03 30.60
N TYR A 232 -2.63 -13.59 31.26
CA TYR A 232 -3.06 -14.15 32.54
C TYR A 232 -3.39 -15.64 32.43
N PHE A 233 -4.19 -16.01 31.43
CA PHE A 233 -4.61 -17.40 31.23
C PHE A 233 -3.45 -18.32 30.87
N ARG A 234 -2.45 -17.84 30.12
CA ARG A 234 -1.22 -18.61 29.85
C ARG A 234 -0.46 -18.90 31.14
N ASN A 235 -0.32 -17.91 32.01
CA ASN A 235 0.36 -18.08 33.31
C ASN A 235 -0.45 -19.00 34.24
N LEU A 236 -1.78 -18.86 34.27
CA LEU A 236 -2.68 -19.70 35.06
C LEU A 236 -2.55 -21.19 34.67
N VAL A 237 -2.54 -21.49 33.37
CA VAL A 237 -2.37 -22.86 32.87
C VAL A 237 -1.00 -23.44 33.21
N GLN A 238 0.06 -22.62 33.18
CA GLN A 238 1.40 -23.06 33.57
C GLN A 238 1.49 -23.37 35.06
N GLU A 239 0.88 -22.55 35.91
CA GLU A 239 0.89 -22.73 37.37
C GLU A 239 -0.06 -23.84 37.83
N LYS A 240 -1.20 -23.99 37.16
CA LYS A 240 -2.26 -24.97 37.49
C LYS A 240 -2.72 -25.71 36.22
N PRO A 241 -1.99 -26.75 35.78
CA PRO A 241 -2.30 -27.49 34.55
C PRO A 241 -3.72 -28.09 34.49
N ASP A 242 -4.33 -28.36 35.64
CA ASP A 242 -5.69 -28.90 35.72
C ASP A 242 -6.77 -27.91 35.21
N THR A 243 -6.44 -26.62 35.09
CA THR A 243 -7.34 -25.56 34.58
C THR A 243 -7.43 -25.52 33.05
N VAL A 244 -6.60 -26.29 32.32
CA VAL A 244 -6.52 -26.29 30.84
C VAL A 244 -7.88 -26.51 30.18
N ASN A 245 -8.73 -27.36 30.76
CA ASN A 245 -10.04 -27.69 30.17
C ASN A 245 -11.09 -26.61 30.41
N GLY A 246 -10.87 -25.71 31.37
CA GLY A 246 -11.78 -24.61 31.73
C GLY A 246 -11.41 -23.28 31.10
N THR A 247 -10.11 -23.05 30.91
CA THR A 247 -9.53 -21.80 30.42
C THR A 247 -10.13 -21.30 29.09
N PRO A 248 -10.38 -22.14 28.07
CA PRO A 248 -10.99 -21.68 26.81
C PRO A 248 -12.37 -21.04 27.00
N GLY A 249 -13.17 -21.55 27.95
CA GLY A 249 -14.48 -20.98 28.25
C GLY A 249 -14.39 -19.67 29.04
N GLU A 250 -13.36 -19.48 29.87
CA GLU A 250 -13.12 -18.19 30.54
C GLU A 250 -12.64 -17.11 29.58
N ILE A 251 -11.80 -17.49 28.60
CA ILE A 251 -11.41 -16.58 27.51
C ILE A 251 -12.66 -16.18 26.72
N THR A 252 -13.53 -17.15 26.41
CA THR A 252 -14.79 -16.90 25.70
C THR A 252 -15.71 -15.98 26.51
N LEU A 253 -15.84 -16.23 27.82
CA LEU A 253 -16.55 -15.36 28.77
C LEU A 253 -16.03 -13.92 28.72
N LEU A 254 -14.71 -13.74 28.81
CA LEU A 254 -14.07 -12.42 28.78
C LEU A 254 -14.34 -11.69 27.45
N GLN A 255 -14.25 -12.40 26.32
CA GLN A 255 -14.55 -11.87 24.99
C GLN A 255 -16.02 -11.45 24.86
N ASN A 256 -16.95 -12.27 25.38
CA ASN A 256 -18.37 -11.95 25.36
C ASN A 256 -18.68 -10.71 26.21
N ILE A 257 -18.05 -10.59 27.39
CA ILE A 257 -18.19 -9.39 28.23
C ILE A 257 -17.61 -8.15 27.55
N ALA A 258 -16.44 -8.30 26.90
CA ALA A 258 -15.84 -7.21 26.14
C ALA A 258 -16.76 -6.74 25.00
N SER A 259 -17.46 -7.66 24.33
CA SER A 259 -18.34 -7.33 23.20
C SER A 259 -19.54 -6.42 23.54
N ILE A 260 -19.85 -6.25 24.82
CA ILE A 260 -20.95 -5.39 25.27
C ILE A 260 -20.63 -3.93 24.93
N GLY A 261 -21.49 -3.32 24.10
CA GLY A 261 -21.26 -1.98 23.56
C GLY A 261 -21.08 -0.89 24.62
N SER A 262 -21.73 -1.02 25.79
CA SER A 262 -21.56 -0.10 26.92
C SER A 262 -20.24 -0.28 27.69
N ILE A 263 -19.45 -1.31 27.36
CA ILE A 263 -18.21 -1.68 28.06
C ILE A 263 -16.97 -1.47 27.15
N ASN A 264 -17.17 -1.38 25.84
CA ASN A 264 -16.13 -1.13 24.82
C ASN A 264 -16.39 0.17 24.03
N SER A 265 -16.26 1.30 24.74
CA SER A 265 -16.34 2.63 24.13
C SER A 265 -14.96 3.11 23.67
N VAL A 266 -14.98 3.96 22.63
CA VAL A 266 -13.81 4.74 22.19
C VAL A 266 -13.38 5.72 23.29
N LYS A 267 -14.33 6.21 24.10
CA LYS A 267 -14.03 7.08 25.23
C LYS A 267 -13.68 6.24 26.45
N LEU A 268 -12.52 6.53 27.04
CA LEU A 268 -12.03 5.84 28.23
C LEU A 268 -13.03 5.86 29.39
N GLU A 269 -13.65 7.01 29.64
CA GLU A 269 -14.60 7.22 30.74
C GLU A 269 -15.84 6.32 30.67
N ASP A 270 -16.17 5.79 29.50
CA ASP A 270 -17.31 4.90 29.33
C ASP A 270 -16.92 3.43 29.58
N ASN A 271 -15.63 3.08 29.51
CA ASN A 271 -15.18 1.69 29.56
C ASN A 271 -15.38 1.00 30.92
N GLY A 272 -15.88 -0.25 30.88
CA GLY A 272 -15.91 -1.11 32.07
C GLY A 272 -14.51 -1.56 32.51
N ILE A 273 -14.36 -1.93 33.77
CA ILE A 273 -13.14 -2.47 34.39
C ILE A 273 -13.35 -3.95 34.66
N TYR A 274 -12.40 -4.79 34.28
CA TYR A 274 -12.40 -6.22 34.55
C TYR A 274 -11.15 -6.61 35.35
N ILE A 275 -11.32 -7.41 36.39
CA ILE A 275 -10.24 -7.96 37.22
C ILE A 275 -10.30 -9.48 37.15
N LEU A 276 -9.19 -10.10 36.75
CA LEU A 276 -9.04 -11.56 36.65
C LEU A 276 -8.49 -12.15 37.96
N GLY A 277 -9.14 -13.20 38.47
CA GLY A 277 -8.66 -14.00 39.60
C GLY A 277 -8.45 -13.21 40.90
N LEU A 278 -9.51 -12.67 41.49
CA LEU A 278 -9.43 -11.86 42.70
C LEU A 278 -9.54 -12.71 43.97
N LYS A 279 -8.49 -12.72 44.80
CA LYS A 279 -8.46 -13.46 46.06
C LYS A 279 -8.74 -12.56 47.26
N ILE A 280 -9.96 -12.52 47.75
CA ILE A 280 -10.39 -11.59 48.83
C ILE A 280 -10.70 -12.27 50.16
N GLY A 281 -10.48 -13.59 50.27
CA GLY A 281 -10.70 -14.38 51.47
C GLY A 281 -9.87 -15.66 51.47
N GLU A 282 -9.82 -16.37 52.61
CA GLU A 282 -9.11 -17.66 52.70
C GLU A 282 -9.69 -18.74 51.78
N LYS A 283 -10.95 -18.56 51.34
CA LYS A 283 -11.67 -19.43 50.38
C LYS A 283 -12.56 -18.61 49.43
N ALA A 284 -12.20 -17.36 49.18
CA ALA A 284 -12.92 -16.49 48.24
C ALA A 284 -11.93 -16.10 47.13
N ASP A 285 -11.94 -16.93 46.10
CA ASP A 285 -11.15 -16.89 44.88
C ASP A 285 -12.17 -16.64 43.76
N ILE A 286 -12.28 -15.39 43.32
CA ILE A 286 -13.25 -14.98 42.31
C ILE A 286 -12.57 -15.02 40.94
N ASP A 287 -13.04 -15.86 40.03
CA ASP A 287 -12.45 -15.99 38.70
C ASP A 287 -12.50 -14.68 37.90
N GLY A 288 -13.63 -13.96 37.96
CA GLY A 288 -13.84 -12.72 37.23
C GLY A 288 -14.63 -11.67 38.01
N THR A 289 -14.16 -10.42 38.00
CA THR A 289 -14.92 -9.30 38.55
C THR A 289 -15.04 -8.17 37.52
N LEU A 290 -16.26 -7.89 37.06
CA LEU A 290 -16.57 -6.80 36.14
C LEU A 290 -17.19 -5.62 36.89
N ILE A 291 -16.71 -4.40 36.64
CA ILE A 291 -17.25 -3.14 37.16
C ILE A 291 -17.59 -2.25 35.97
N CYS A 292 -18.87 -2.07 35.68
CA CYS A 292 -19.34 -1.26 34.55
C CYS A 292 -20.49 -0.34 34.98
N VAL A 293 -20.99 0.48 34.06
CA VAL A 293 -22.15 1.35 34.31
C VAL A 293 -23.40 0.58 34.74
N LYS A 294 -23.48 -0.72 34.41
CA LYS A 294 -24.60 -1.60 34.77
C LYS A 294 -24.46 -2.29 36.14
N GLY A 295 -23.30 -2.18 36.79
CA GLY A 295 -23.09 -2.77 38.12
C GLY A 295 -21.70 -3.36 38.34
N LEU A 296 -21.56 -4.01 39.50
CA LEU A 296 -20.44 -4.85 39.89
C LEU A 296 -20.86 -6.31 39.78
N TRP A 297 -20.20 -7.08 38.93
CA TRP A 297 -20.53 -8.48 38.65
C TRP A 297 -19.42 -9.38 39.16
N ILE A 298 -19.76 -10.26 40.10
CA ILE A 298 -18.88 -11.29 40.66
C ILE A 298 -19.16 -12.59 39.91
N LEU A 299 -18.20 -13.06 39.12
CA LEU A 299 -18.36 -14.18 38.21
C LEU A 299 -17.49 -15.35 38.68
N GLU A 300 -18.14 -16.48 38.92
CA GLU A 300 -17.49 -17.70 39.40
C GLU A 300 -17.65 -18.81 38.36
N SER A 301 -16.55 -19.23 37.75
CA SER A 301 -16.52 -20.21 36.66
C SER A 301 -16.65 -21.64 37.18
N LYS A 302 -17.38 -22.48 36.43
CA LYS A 302 -17.56 -23.90 36.70
C LYS A 302 -17.25 -24.73 35.45
N TYR A 303 -16.18 -25.52 35.52
CA TYR A 303 -15.64 -26.29 34.39
C TYR A 303 -16.27 -27.69 34.21
N LEU A 304 -17.52 -27.89 34.62
CA LEU A 304 -18.15 -29.20 34.71
C LEU A 304 -18.70 -29.68 33.35
N ALA A 305 -18.11 -30.70 32.75
CA ALA A 305 -18.64 -31.32 31.52
C ALA A 305 -19.68 -32.41 31.83
N GLY A 306 -20.79 -32.43 31.09
CA GLY A 306 -21.90 -33.36 31.32
C GLY A 306 -23.17 -32.64 31.75
N LYS A 307 -24.04 -33.31 32.50
CA LYS A 307 -25.30 -32.69 32.96
C LYS A 307 -25.17 -32.19 34.38
N VAL A 308 -25.41 -30.90 34.60
CA VAL A 308 -25.47 -30.30 35.94
C VAL A 308 -26.93 -30.04 36.29
N LEU A 309 -27.37 -30.60 37.41
CA LEU A 309 -28.74 -30.46 37.88
C LEU A 309 -28.79 -29.79 39.25
N TYR A 310 -29.82 -28.98 39.45
CA TYR A 310 -30.18 -28.47 40.76
C TYR A 310 -31.68 -28.66 41.00
N SER A 311 -32.01 -29.40 42.04
CA SER A 311 -33.39 -29.62 42.46
C SER A 311 -33.44 -29.87 43.97
N PHE A 312 -34.49 -29.38 44.62
CA PHE A 312 -34.71 -29.56 46.06
C PHE A 312 -33.49 -29.18 46.93
N GLY A 313 -32.80 -28.10 46.55
CA GLY A 313 -31.64 -27.59 47.30
C GLY A 313 -30.34 -28.41 47.14
N LYS A 314 -30.27 -29.32 46.16
CA LYS A 314 -29.09 -30.19 45.95
C LYS A 314 -28.58 -30.12 44.52
N TRP A 315 -27.26 -29.97 44.40
CA TRP A 315 -26.55 -30.12 43.15
C TRP A 315 -26.27 -31.58 42.83
N LYS A 316 -26.39 -31.93 41.56
CA LYS A 316 -25.95 -33.21 41.00
C LYS A 316 -25.18 -32.98 39.72
N HIS A 317 -24.23 -33.87 39.46
CA HIS A 317 -23.46 -33.86 38.23
C HIS A 317 -23.44 -35.26 37.62
N LEU A 318 -23.95 -35.38 36.39
CA LEU A 318 -23.97 -36.62 35.64
C LEU A 318 -22.91 -36.57 34.55
N VAL A 319 -22.08 -37.60 34.48
CA VAL A 319 -21.07 -37.78 33.42
C VAL A 319 -21.39 -39.00 32.58
N TYR A 320 -21.10 -38.95 31.28
CA TYR A 320 -21.28 -40.09 30.40
C TYR A 320 -20.06 -41.02 30.52
N VAL A 321 -20.27 -42.20 31.07
CA VAL A 321 -19.20 -43.20 31.25
C VAL A 321 -19.18 -44.11 30.03
N LYS A 322 -18.06 -44.11 29.30
CA LYS A 322 -17.81 -45.07 28.21
C LYS A 322 -17.16 -46.33 28.78
N ASN A 323 -17.68 -47.49 28.40
CA ASN A 323 -17.10 -48.78 28.74
C ASN A 323 -16.63 -49.48 27.46
N TYR A 324 -15.31 -49.45 27.23
CA TYR A 324 -14.71 -49.99 26.00
C TYR A 324 -14.88 -51.50 25.84
N ALA A 325 -15.12 -52.24 26.93
CA ALA A 325 -15.32 -53.68 26.90
C ALA A 325 -16.81 -54.07 26.74
N HIS A 326 -17.73 -53.23 27.24
CA HIS A 326 -19.17 -53.53 27.31
C HIS A 326 -20.00 -52.30 26.96
N ARG A 327 -20.38 -52.16 25.68
CA ARG A 327 -21.17 -51.00 25.21
C ARG A 327 -22.52 -50.88 25.91
N GLU A 328 -23.13 -52.00 26.33
CA GLU A 328 -24.38 -51.99 27.10
C GLU A 328 -24.29 -51.35 28.50
N LEU A 329 -23.07 -51.14 29.02
CA LEU A 329 -22.82 -50.47 30.30
C LEU A 329 -22.50 -48.97 30.13
N GLU A 330 -22.54 -48.45 28.90
CA GLU A 330 -22.41 -47.02 28.66
C GLU A 330 -23.66 -46.28 29.12
N GLY A 331 -23.47 -45.12 29.75
CA GLY A 331 -24.59 -44.30 30.17
C GLY A 331 -24.21 -43.15 31.08
N TRP A 332 -25.22 -42.35 31.41
CA TRP A 332 -25.10 -41.27 32.37
C TRP A 332 -25.05 -41.82 33.80
N GLN A 333 -24.00 -41.49 34.52
CA GLN A 333 -23.82 -41.86 35.92
C GLN A 333 -23.58 -40.63 36.77
N GLU A 334 -24.11 -40.63 37.99
CA GLU A 334 -23.86 -39.55 38.96
C GLU A 334 -22.39 -39.62 39.40
N LYS A 335 -21.67 -38.53 39.17
CA LYS A 335 -20.27 -38.41 39.59
C LYS A 335 -20.24 -38.25 41.11
N VAL A 336 -19.57 -39.18 41.78
CA VAL A 336 -19.35 -39.13 43.23
C VAL A 336 -18.16 -38.22 43.52
N TYR A 337 -18.36 -37.29 44.46
CA TYR A 337 -17.33 -36.38 44.95
C TYR A 337 -17.03 -36.68 46.41
N ASP A 338 -15.80 -36.41 46.85
CA ASP A 338 -15.37 -36.59 48.25
C ASP A 338 -16.13 -35.68 49.22
N ARG A 339 -16.75 -34.62 48.71
CA ARG A 339 -17.58 -33.66 49.47
C ARG A 339 -18.86 -33.35 48.70
N PRO A 340 -19.94 -32.97 49.40
CA PRO A 340 -21.15 -32.47 48.76
C PRO A 340 -20.83 -31.33 47.79
N MET A 341 -21.48 -31.36 46.63
CA MET A 341 -21.35 -30.31 45.63
C MET A 341 -22.19 -29.10 46.06
N GLU A 342 -21.53 -28.02 46.46
CA GLU A 342 -22.16 -26.82 47.02
C GLU A 342 -21.74 -25.58 46.21
N LEU A 343 -22.08 -25.56 44.92
CA LEU A 343 -21.57 -24.55 43.98
C LEU A 343 -22.01 -23.13 44.34
N ASP A 344 -23.28 -22.97 44.71
CA ASP A 344 -23.91 -21.70 45.07
C ASP A 344 -23.31 -21.10 46.34
N LYS A 345 -22.93 -21.93 47.32
CA LYS A 345 -22.36 -21.45 48.57
C LYS A 345 -21.02 -20.76 48.40
N GLN A 346 -20.21 -21.19 47.44
CA GLN A 346 -18.95 -20.54 47.13
C GLN A 346 -19.18 -19.10 46.67
N TRP A 347 -20.05 -18.91 45.68
CA TRP A 347 -20.37 -17.58 45.18
C TRP A 347 -21.02 -16.68 46.24
N ILE A 348 -21.93 -17.23 47.06
CA ILE A 348 -22.53 -16.47 48.18
C ILE A 348 -21.44 -15.96 49.12
N HIS A 349 -20.47 -16.81 49.48
CA HIS A 349 -19.36 -16.42 50.34
C HIS A 349 -18.47 -15.35 49.71
N GLU A 350 -18.18 -15.45 48.42
CA GLU A 350 -17.42 -14.44 47.67
C GLU A 350 -18.15 -13.10 47.63
N LYS A 351 -19.45 -13.10 47.35
CA LYS A 351 -20.30 -11.90 47.41
C LYS A 351 -20.28 -11.27 48.79
N GLU A 352 -20.45 -12.05 49.85
CA GLU A 352 -20.35 -11.55 51.24
C GLU A 352 -18.98 -10.91 51.52
N CYS A 353 -17.88 -11.48 50.99
CA CYS A 353 -16.55 -10.92 51.14
C CYS A 353 -16.41 -9.58 50.41
N VAL A 354 -16.93 -9.45 49.20
CA VAL A 354 -16.98 -8.18 48.46
C VAL A 354 -17.83 -7.14 49.20
N GLU A 355 -19.03 -7.51 49.63
CA GLU A 355 -19.92 -6.62 50.40
C GLU A 355 -19.25 -6.11 51.67
N LYS A 356 -18.55 -7.00 52.40
CA LYS A 356 -17.79 -6.63 53.60
C LYS A 356 -16.65 -5.67 53.28
N LEU A 357 -15.91 -5.92 52.21
CA LEU A 357 -14.81 -5.07 51.76
C LEU A 357 -15.30 -3.66 51.38
N LEU A 358 -16.45 -3.61 50.70
CA LEU A 358 -17.07 -2.37 50.24
C LEU A 358 -18.00 -1.74 51.30
N SER A 359 -18.16 -2.33 52.48
CA SER A 359 -19.15 -1.91 53.49
C SER A 359 -19.07 -0.43 53.88
N LYS A 360 -17.87 0.15 53.95
CA LYS A 360 -17.70 1.59 54.20
C LYS A 360 -18.26 2.42 53.04
N LYS A 361 -18.02 2.00 51.80
CA LYS A 361 -18.56 2.66 50.60
C LYS A 361 -20.04 2.42 50.41
N VAL A 362 -20.56 1.25 50.78
CA VAL A 362 -22.01 1.00 50.80
C VAL A 362 -22.73 1.93 51.79
N LYS A 363 -22.12 2.25 52.94
CA LYS A 363 -22.67 3.26 53.87
C LYS A 363 -22.69 4.67 53.28
N GLU A 364 -21.68 5.01 52.49
CA GLU A 364 -21.56 6.29 51.79
C GLU A 364 -22.51 6.37 50.57
N TYR A 365 -22.66 5.25 49.87
CA TYR A 365 -23.42 5.06 48.64
C TYR A 365 -24.34 3.85 48.77
N PRO A 366 -25.53 3.99 49.38
CA PRO A 366 -26.44 2.85 49.62
C PRO A 366 -26.89 2.11 48.36
N TRP A 367 -26.89 2.78 47.21
CA TRP A 367 -27.19 2.17 45.91
C TRP A 367 -26.17 1.07 45.54
N LEU A 368 -24.93 1.16 46.02
CA LEU A 368 -23.85 0.23 45.68
C LEU A 368 -24.21 -1.20 46.09
N TYR A 369 -24.90 -1.38 47.22
CA TYR A 369 -25.32 -2.70 47.69
C TYR A 369 -26.19 -3.43 46.66
N LYS A 370 -27.12 -2.70 46.01
CA LYS A 370 -27.99 -3.26 44.97
C LYS A 370 -27.28 -3.45 43.63
N ALA A 371 -26.12 -2.83 43.44
CA ALA A 371 -25.33 -2.95 42.23
C ALA A 371 -24.38 -4.16 42.27
N ILE A 372 -24.26 -4.88 43.40
CA ILE A 372 -23.42 -6.09 43.53
C ILE A 372 -24.23 -7.31 43.07
N ASN A 373 -24.01 -7.69 41.83
CA ASN A 373 -24.64 -8.80 41.10
C ASN A 373 -23.59 -9.88 40.76
N GLY A 374 -24.01 -10.88 39.99
CA GLY A 374 -23.15 -11.96 39.53
C GLY A 374 -23.77 -13.33 39.73
N GLY A 375 -22.97 -14.37 39.50
CA GLY A 375 -23.42 -15.74 39.70
C GLY A 375 -22.44 -16.78 39.15
N LEU A 376 -22.97 -17.99 38.97
CA LEU A 376 -22.23 -19.15 38.49
C LEU A 376 -22.19 -19.19 36.96
N ILE A 377 -20.99 -19.24 36.39
CA ILE A 377 -20.79 -19.31 34.94
C ILE A 377 -20.27 -20.69 34.55
N PHE A 378 -21.07 -21.45 33.82
CA PHE A 378 -20.66 -22.75 33.31
C PHE A 378 -19.91 -22.58 31.99
N THR A 379 -18.59 -22.70 32.05
CA THR A 379 -17.66 -22.37 30.95
C THR A 379 -17.26 -23.59 30.12
N ASN A 380 -17.64 -24.81 30.51
CA ASN A 380 -17.39 -25.99 29.69
C ASN A 380 -18.45 -26.10 28.56
N PRO A 381 -18.05 -26.21 27.28
CA PRO A 381 -19.00 -26.22 26.16
C PRO A 381 -19.90 -27.47 26.13
N ASN A 382 -19.50 -28.54 26.81
CA ASN A 382 -20.27 -29.79 26.90
C ASN A 382 -21.13 -29.84 28.18
N THR A 383 -21.45 -28.69 28.77
CA THR A 383 -22.33 -28.61 29.94
C THR A 383 -23.77 -28.50 29.51
N GLU A 384 -24.62 -29.41 29.99
CA GLU A 384 -26.07 -29.29 29.92
C GLU A 384 -26.61 -28.87 31.30
N LEU A 385 -27.34 -27.76 31.36
CA LEU A 385 -27.90 -27.24 32.61
C LEU A 385 -29.39 -27.63 32.75
N ASN A 386 -29.73 -28.31 33.83
CA ASN A 386 -31.11 -28.55 34.26
C ASN A 386 -31.27 -28.12 35.72
N ILE A 387 -31.30 -26.81 35.91
CA ILE A 387 -31.28 -26.16 37.21
C ILE A 387 -32.66 -25.54 37.43
N SER A 388 -33.30 -25.87 38.55
CA SER A 388 -34.63 -25.41 38.90
C SER A 388 -34.62 -24.76 40.29
N ASN A 389 -35.11 -23.52 40.40
CA ASN A 389 -35.17 -22.77 41.67
C ASN A 389 -33.81 -22.59 42.36
N CYS A 390 -32.72 -22.39 41.61
CA CYS A 390 -31.43 -22.04 42.19
C CYS A 390 -31.49 -20.64 42.83
N PRO A 391 -31.01 -20.45 44.07
CA PRO A 391 -31.05 -19.15 44.75
C PRO A 391 -30.03 -18.14 44.19
N VAL A 392 -29.08 -18.61 43.39
CA VAL A 392 -28.02 -17.82 42.77
C VAL A 392 -28.24 -17.81 41.26
N PHE A 393 -27.98 -16.66 40.63
CA PHE A 393 -27.99 -16.56 39.17
C PHE A 393 -26.97 -17.53 38.57
N TYR A 394 -27.30 -18.12 37.43
CA TYR A 394 -26.42 -19.03 36.72
C TYR A 394 -26.64 -18.91 35.23
N THR A 395 -25.58 -19.16 34.46
CA THR A 395 -25.67 -19.14 33.00
C THR A 395 -24.52 -19.93 32.37
N GLN A 396 -24.63 -20.21 31.07
CA GLN A 396 -23.47 -20.52 30.23
C GLN A 396 -22.74 -19.22 29.85
N ASP A 397 -21.45 -19.34 29.55
CA ASP A 397 -20.53 -18.25 29.21
C ASP A 397 -21.02 -17.37 28.05
N TRP A 398 -21.73 -17.93 27.07
CA TRP A 398 -22.25 -17.18 25.92
C TRP A 398 -23.53 -16.38 26.16
N PHE A 399 -24.24 -16.60 27.27
CA PHE A 399 -25.50 -15.90 27.59
C PHE A 399 -25.34 -14.78 28.64
N ILE A 400 -24.13 -14.58 29.17
CA ILE A 400 -23.89 -13.58 30.23
C ILE A 400 -24.19 -12.15 29.77
N ASN A 401 -23.90 -11.85 28.50
CA ASN A 401 -24.09 -10.52 27.91
C ASN A 401 -25.57 -10.13 27.89
N GLU A 402 -26.48 -11.05 27.53
CA GLU A 402 -27.92 -10.81 27.53
C GLU A 402 -28.41 -10.41 28.93
N HIS A 403 -27.85 -11.02 29.97
CA HIS A 403 -28.21 -10.71 31.34
C HIS A 403 -27.66 -9.36 31.79
N ILE A 404 -26.38 -9.09 31.50
CA ILE A 404 -25.77 -7.80 31.80
C ILE A 404 -26.52 -6.68 31.06
N ASP A 405 -26.85 -6.86 29.78
CA ASP A 405 -27.49 -5.83 28.95
C ASP A 405 -28.91 -5.45 29.40
N GLN A 406 -29.62 -6.37 30.06
CA GLN A 406 -30.95 -6.12 30.62
C GLN A 406 -30.92 -5.21 31.85
N GLU A 407 -29.79 -5.10 32.53
CA GLU A 407 -29.65 -4.20 33.67
C GLU A 407 -29.64 -2.73 33.22
N LEU A 408 -30.30 -1.90 34.03
CA LEU A 408 -30.37 -0.47 33.80
C LEU A 408 -29.04 0.20 34.14
N ASP A 409 -28.63 1.15 33.31
CA ASP A 409 -27.42 1.92 33.55
C ASP A 409 -27.56 2.73 34.84
N ASN A 410 -26.61 2.56 35.75
CA ASN A 410 -26.49 3.33 36.96
C ASN A 410 -25.49 4.48 36.74
N GLN A 411 -26.03 5.68 36.57
CA GLN A 411 -25.25 6.90 36.31
C GLN A 411 -24.28 7.26 37.46
N GLU A 412 -24.48 6.72 38.66
CA GLU A 412 -23.58 6.92 39.81
C GLU A 412 -22.27 6.11 39.68
N LEU A 413 -22.23 5.09 38.81
CA LEU A 413 -21.02 4.30 38.49
C LEU A 413 -20.16 5.00 37.44
N THR A 414 -19.70 6.22 37.75
CA THR A 414 -18.73 6.95 36.92
C THR A 414 -17.42 6.16 36.79
N PHE A 415 -16.56 6.54 35.83
CA PHE A 415 -15.28 5.87 35.64
C PHE A 415 -14.39 5.94 36.89
N GLU A 416 -14.34 7.11 37.53
CA GLU A 416 -13.62 7.32 38.78
C GLU A 416 -14.16 6.45 39.90
N ARG A 417 -15.49 6.29 39.97
CA ARG A 417 -16.12 5.40 40.95
C ARG A 417 -15.77 3.95 40.70
N ARG A 418 -15.74 3.52 39.43
CA ARG A 418 -15.31 2.17 39.03
C ARG A 418 -13.84 1.92 39.43
N LEU A 419 -12.95 2.89 39.19
CA LEU A 419 -11.55 2.80 39.62
C LEU A 419 -11.41 2.76 41.15
N GLU A 420 -12.21 3.55 41.88
CA GLU A 420 -12.22 3.53 43.35
C GLU A 420 -12.64 2.16 43.90
N ILE A 421 -13.68 1.56 43.33
CA ILE A 421 -14.14 0.21 43.71
C ILE A 421 -13.05 -0.82 43.38
N ALA A 422 -12.44 -0.74 42.20
CA ALA A 422 -11.34 -1.62 41.79
C ALA A 422 -10.15 -1.51 42.77
N ASP A 423 -9.76 -0.31 43.18
CA ASP A 423 -8.69 -0.09 44.16
C ASP A 423 -8.98 -0.78 45.50
N LEU A 424 -10.22 -0.72 45.98
CA LEU A 424 -10.64 -1.39 47.22
C LEU A 424 -10.58 -2.91 47.09
N LEU A 425 -11.09 -3.45 45.98
CA LEU A 425 -11.04 -4.88 45.65
C LEU A 425 -9.60 -5.39 45.61
N LEU A 426 -8.72 -4.69 44.88
CA LEU A 426 -7.30 -5.03 44.79
C LEU A 426 -6.57 -4.88 46.13
N ALA A 427 -6.94 -3.90 46.96
CA ALA A 427 -6.40 -3.81 48.33
C ALA A 427 -6.80 -5.02 49.19
N GLY A 428 -7.98 -5.61 48.95
CA GLY A 428 -8.37 -6.90 49.50
C GLY A 428 -7.45 -8.03 49.04
N ASN A 429 -7.20 -8.10 47.72
CA ASN A 429 -6.31 -9.09 47.09
C ASN A 429 -4.90 -9.11 47.67
N ARG A 430 -4.35 -7.93 47.95
CA ARG A 430 -2.96 -7.77 48.46
C ARG A 430 -2.68 -8.43 49.80
N LYS A 431 -3.73 -8.79 50.56
CA LYS A 431 -3.56 -9.59 51.78
C LYS A 431 -3.08 -11.01 51.47
N TYR A 432 -3.30 -11.49 50.26
CA TYR A 432 -3.01 -12.85 49.82
C TYR A 432 -1.96 -12.91 48.71
N GLU A 433 -1.94 -11.92 47.81
CA GLU A 433 -0.98 -11.81 46.71
C GLU A 433 -0.20 -10.49 46.82
N LYS A 434 1.06 -10.57 47.27
CA LYS A 434 1.88 -9.39 47.53
C LYS A 434 2.60 -8.92 46.27
N GLU A 435 1.93 -8.13 45.45
CA GLU A 435 2.56 -7.33 44.40
C GLU A 435 1.90 -5.96 44.33
N GLU A 436 2.71 -4.89 44.36
CA GLU A 436 2.21 -3.52 44.30
C GLU A 436 3.16 -2.60 43.52
N VAL A 437 2.67 -2.11 42.40
CA VAL A 437 3.23 -1.02 41.62
C VAL A 437 2.22 0.13 41.67
N SER A 438 2.61 1.28 42.18
CA SER A 438 1.72 2.44 42.22
C SER A 438 1.44 2.95 40.80
N ALA A 439 0.16 3.03 40.43
CA ALA A 439 -0.28 3.60 39.16
C ALA A 439 -0.05 5.11 39.08
N VAL A 440 0.14 5.79 40.23
CA VAL A 440 0.60 7.18 40.28
C VAL A 440 2.05 7.27 39.80
N LYS A 441 2.92 6.42 40.34
CA LYS A 441 4.32 6.35 39.94
C LYS A 441 4.45 6.01 38.46
N LEU A 442 3.65 5.06 37.97
CA LEU A 442 3.58 4.73 36.55
C LEU A 442 3.28 5.97 35.69
N ALA A 443 2.32 6.81 36.10
CA ALA A 443 1.99 8.02 35.34
C ALA A 443 3.16 9.01 35.30
N ASP A 444 3.87 9.20 36.44
CA ASP A 444 5.06 10.04 36.50
C ASP A 444 6.20 9.45 35.62
N ASP A 445 6.48 8.15 35.72
CA ASP A 445 7.51 7.46 34.93
C ASP A 445 7.22 7.56 33.41
N ILE A 446 5.96 7.41 32.99
CA ILE A 446 5.54 7.60 31.59
C ILE A 446 5.78 9.04 31.13
N TYR A 447 5.40 10.01 31.96
CA TYR A 447 5.58 11.42 31.64
C TYR A 447 7.06 11.77 31.49
N GLU A 448 7.91 11.35 32.43
CA GLU A 448 9.36 11.55 32.36
C GLU A 448 9.95 10.93 31.08
N GLY A 449 9.56 9.70 30.74
CA GLY A 449 9.99 9.05 29.50
C GLY A 449 9.55 9.78 28.23
N ILE A 450 8.36 10.37 28.21
CA ILE A 450 7.90 11.21 27.08
C ILE A 450 8.73 12.49 26.99
N ILE A 451 9.03 13.14 28.12
CA ILE A 451 9.85 14.35 28.16
C ILE A 451 11.25 14.07 27.61
N GLU A 452 11.89 12.98 28.04
CA GLU A 452 13.21 12.57 27.53
C GLU A 452 13.17 12.28 26.02
N TYR A 453 12.12 11.61 25.54
CA TYR A 453 11.90 11.39 24.11
C TYR A 453 11.81 12.71 23.33
N LEU A 454 11.00 13.67 23.80
CA LEU A 454 10.84 14.97 23.15
C LEU A 454 12.15 15.78 23.14
N GLU A 455 12.93 15.73 24.22
CA GLU A 455 14.24 16.40 24.28
C GLU A 455 15.23 15.77 23.30
N THR A 456 15.20 14.44 23.16
CA THR A 456 15.99 13.72 22.15
C THR A 456 15.61 14.13 20.72
N GLN A 457 14.30 14.21 20.41
CA GLN A 457 13.82 14.64 19.10
C GLN A 457 14.22 16.09 18.76
N ILE A 458 14.30 16.97 19.76
CA ILE A 458 14.75 18.36 19.55
C ILE A 458 16.26 18.43 19.29
N ASN A 459 17.05 17.62 19.98
CA ASN A 459 18.50 17.61 19.81
C ASN A 459 18.91 16.95 18.49
N HIS A 460 18.15 15.97 18.03
CA HIS A 460 18.39 15.21 16.80
C HIS A 460 17.11 15.13 15.95
N PRO A 461 16.65 16.26 15.37
CA PRO A 461 15.44 16.26 14.56
C PRO A 461 15.67 15.42 13.31
N THR A 462 14.72 14.52 13.02
CA THR A 462 14.79 13.72 11.80
C THR A 462 14.32 14.57 10.63
N VAL A 463 15.25 14.95 9.74
CA VAL A 463 14.97 15.77 8.57
C VAL A 463 15.00 14.88 7.33
N TYR A 464 13.82 14.41 6.91
CA TYR A 464 13.66 13.64 5.67
C TYR A 464 14.02 14.47 4.44
#